data_AF-A0A3B9GEC6-F1
#
_entry.id   AF-A0A3B9GEC6-F1
#
_cell.length_a   1.000
_cell.length_b   1.000
_cell.length_c   1.000
_cell.angle_alpha   90.00
_cell.angle_beta   90.00
_cell.angle_gamma   90.00
#
_symmetry.space_group_name_H-M   'P 1'
#
loop_
_entity.id
_entity.type
_entity.pdbx_description
1 polymer ?
#
loop_
_entity_poly.entity_id
_entity_poly.type
_entity_poly.pdbx_seq_one_letter_code
_entity_poly.pdbx_strand_id
1 'polypeptide(L)'
;RELRNALLSAACSVRSDALGPEALPEEIRASGQRRSRSGSDRRAGEGEGEGAALPEGGINLKAKLLQQEWEYVSRALRAADGNRETAASLLGVTGHAFRKALRERLSAFIDEGKDDEM
;
A
#
# COMPACT_ATOMS: atom_id res chain seq x y z
N ARG A 1 -3.77 -33.48 -6.06
CA ARG A 1 -4.22 -34.12 -7.33
C ARG A 1 -5.45 -33.40 -7.91
N GLU A 2 -6.39 -32.98 -7.06
CA GLU A 2 -7.62 -32.25 -7.45
C GLU A 2 -7.36 -30.86 -8.06
N LEU A 3 -6.44 -30.06 -7.52
CA LEU A 3 -6.09 -28.73 -8.07
C LEU A 3 -5.63 -28.79 -9.54
N ARG A 4 -4.86 -29.83 -9.89
CA ARG A 4 -4.36 -30.02 -11.25
C ARG A 4 -5.51 -30.27 -12.23
N ASN A 5 -6.49 -31.07 -11.81
CA ASN A 5 -7.66 -31.35 -12.64
C ASN A 5 -8.51 -30.08 -12.83
N ALA A 6 -8.69 -29.30 -11.77
CA ALA A 6 -9.41 -28.03 -11.85
C ALA A 6 -8.73 -27.01 -12.79
N LEU A 7 -7.40 -26.91 -12.75
CA LEU A 7 -6.63 -26.06 -13.67
C LEU A 7 -6.74 -26.53 -15.12
N LEU A 8 -6.69 -27.83 -15.38
CA LEU A 8 -6.83 -28.39 -16.73
C LEU A 8 -8.25 -28.16 -17.28
N SER A 9 -9.27 -28.34 -16.45
CA SER A 9 -10.66 -28.04 -16.85
C SER A 9 -10.87 -26.56 -17.16
N ALA A 10 -10.31 -25.67 -16.33
CA ALA A 10 -10.35 -24.22 -16.58
C ALA A 10 -9.65 -23.86 -17.91
N ALA A 11 -8.45 -24.40 -18.16
CA ALA A 11 -7.70 -24.22 -19.40
C ALA A 11 -8.45 -24.68 -20.65
N CYS A 12 -9.23 -25.76 -20.56
CA CYS A 12 -10.04 -26.23 -21.69
C CYS A 12 -11.29 -25.37 -21.95
N SER A 13 -11.78 -24.63 -20.95
CA SER A 13 -13.00 -23.82 -21.08
C SER A 13 -12.77 -22.38 -21.56
N VAL A 14 -11.52 -21.93 -21.52
CA VAL A 14 -11.15 -20.53 -21.80
C VAL A 14 -10.70 -20.37 -23.24
N ARG A 15 -11.21 -19.33 -23.89
CA ARG A 15 -10.89 -18.99 -25.29
C ARG A 15 -9.84 -17.88 -25.41
N SER A 16 -9.31 -17.40 -24.29
CA SER A 16 -8.25 -16.39 -24.18
C SER A 16 -6.90 -17.02 -23.83
N ASP A 17 -5.82 -16.30 -24.13
CA ASP A 17 -4.44 -16.74 -23.85
C ASP A 17 -4.07 -16.70 -22.35
N ALA A 18 -4.95 -16.19 -21.49
CA ALA A 18 -4.77 -16.11 -20.05
C ALA A 18 -6.02 -16.60 -19.28
N LEU A 19 -5.78 -17.25 -18.14
CA LEU A 19 -6.81 -17.73 -17.21
C LEU A 19 -7.18 -16.63 -16.21
N GLY A 20 -8.37 -16.04 -16.37
CA GLY A 20 -8.95 -15.13 -15.39
C GLY A 20 -9.68 -15.86 -14.25
N PRO A 21 -10.00 -15.16 -13.15
CA PRO A 21 -10.71 -15.73 -12.01
C PRO A 21 -12.08 -16.32 -12.37
N GLU A 22 -12.74 -15.80 -13.40
CA GLU A 22 -14.01 -16.28 -13.95
C GLU A 22 -13.93 -17.68 -14.56
N ALA A 23 -12.74 -18.11 -14.97
CA ALA A 23 -12.49 -19.43 -15.54
C ALA A 23 -12.34 -20.54 -14.50
N LEU A 24 -12.14 -20.17 -13.23
CA LEU A 24 -11.93 -21.13 -12.17
C LEU A 24 -13.27 -21.70 -11.66
N PRO A 25 -13.32 -23.01 -11.32
CA PRO A 25 -14.47 -23.62 -10.66
C PRO A 25 -14.90 -22.84 -9.41
N GLU A 26 -16.20 -22.84 -9.14
CA GLU A 26 -16.83 -22.04 -8.09
C GLU A 26 -16.26 -22.36 -6.69
N GLU A 27 -15.85 -23.60 -6.46
CA GLU A 27 -15.24 -24.05 -5.21
C GLU A 27 -13.90 -23.34 -4.94
N ILE A 28 -13.09 -23.15 -5.99
CA ILE A 28 -11.81 -22.46 -5.91
C ILE A 28 -12.04 -20.96 -5.74
N ARG A 29 -12.97 -20.39 -6.51
CA ARG A 29 -13.36 -18.97 -6.38
C ARG A 29 -13.85 -18.63 -4.96
N ALA A 30 -14.73 -19.47 -4.41
CA ALA A 30 -15.28 -19.31 -3.06
C ALA A 30 -14.19 -19.44 -1.98
N SER A 31 -13.20 -20.33 -2.17
CA SER A 31 -12.07 -20.46 -1.24
C SER A 31 -11.16 -19.22 -1.21
N GLY A 32 -10.93 -18.58 -2.36
CA GLY A 32 -10.22 -17.30 -2.46
C GLY A 32 -10.99 -16.15 -1.79
N GLN A 33 -12.29 -16.07 -2.01
CA GLN A 33 -13.15 -15.08 -1.36
C GLN A 33 -13.28 -15.30 0.16
N ARG A 34 -13.28 -16.56 0.63
CA ARG A 34 -13.31 -16.87 2.07
C ARG A 34 -12.04 -16.45 2.79
N ARG A 35 -10.88 -16.51 2.15
CA ARG A 35 -9.64 -15.90 2.67
C ARG A 35 -9.74 -14.38 2.73
N SER A 36 -10.37 -13.75 1.75
CA SER A 36 -10.64 -12.31 1.77
C SER A 36 -11.63 -11.90 2.88
N ARG A 37 -12.63 -12.74 3.18
CA ARG A 37 -13.66 -12.45 4.19
C ARG A 37 -13.24 -12.79 5.64
N SER A 38 -12.35 -13.77 5.83
CA SER A 38 -11.86 -14.16 7.16
C SER A 38 -10.73 -13.26 7.69
N GLY A 39 -10.27 -12.28 6.89
CA GLY A 39 -9.34 -11.22 7.31
C GLY A 39 -10.04 -9.89 7.64
N SER A 40 -11.35 -9.90 7.91
CA SER A 40 -12.16 -8.70 8.17
C SER A 40 -12.00 -8.13 9.59
N ASP A 41 -10.78 -8.14 10.13
CA ASP A 41 -10.46 -7.39 11.35
C ASP A 41 -9.04 -6.83 11.28
N ARG A 42 -8.82 -5.93 10.31
CA ARG A 42 -7.79 -4.90 10.32
C ARG A 42 -8.01 -3.93 9.15
N ARG A 43 -8.60 -2.78 9.50
CA ARG A 43 -8.47 -1.45 8.88
C ARG A 43 -8.42 -1.37 7.35
N ALA A 44 -9.46 -0.73 6.81
CA ALA A 44 -9.49 0.00 5.55
C ALA A 44 -8.08 0.39 5.04
N GLY A 45 -7.71 -0.28 3.97
CA GLY A 45 -6.51 -0.05 3.18
C GLY A 45 -6.77 -0.79 1.89
N GLU A 46 -7.44 -0.10 0.97
CA GLU A 46 -7.61 -0.49 -0.43
C GLU A 46 -6.24 -0.89 -0.98
N GLY A 47 -6.02 -2.19 -1.02
CA GLY A 47 -4.87 -2.83 -1.64
C GLY A 47 -5.35 -3.70 -2.80
N GLU A 48 -6.35 -3.23 -3.52
CA GLU A 48 -6.50 -3.64 -4.91
C GLU A 48 -5.31 -3.03 -5.64
N GLY A 49 -4.34 -3.88 -5.99
CA GLY A 49 -3.47 -3.60 -7.11
C GLY A 49 -4.31 -3.59 -8.40
N GLU A 50 -5.26 -2.66 -8.52
CA GLU A 50 -5.66 -2.15 -9.82
C GLU A 50 -4.38 -1.62 -10.44
N GLY A 51 -3.90 -2.33 -11.46
CA GLY A 51 -2.65 -2.01 -12.13
C GLY A 51 -2.63 -0.52 -12.40
N ALA A 52 -1.61 0.17 -11.87
CA ALA A 52 -1.54 1.63 -11.78
C ALA A 52 -1.91 2.29 -13.11
N ALA A 53 -3.20 2.55 -13.29
CA ALA A 53 -3.71 3.18 -14.50
C ALA A 53 -3.29 4.64 -14.36
N LEU A 54 -2.34 5.06 -15.20
CA LEU A 54 -1.96 6.46 -15.22
C LEU A 54 -3.20 7.27 -15.63
N PRO A 55 -3.61 8.28 -14.85
CA PRO A 55 -4.72 9.14 -15.24
C PRO A 55 -4.38 9.83 -16.56
N GLU A 56 -5.39 10.10 -17.40
CA GLU A 56 -5.21 10.69 -18.73
C GLU A 56 -4.47 12.05 -18.68
N GLY A 57 -4.56 12.77 -17.55
CA GLY A 57 -3.84 14.02 -17.29
C GLY A 57 -2.43 13.87 -16.69
N GLY A 58 -1.95 12.64 -16.50
CA GLY A 58 -0.67 12.35 -15.84
C GLY A 58 -0.69 12.56 -14.32
N ILE A 59 0.40 12.16 -13.66
CA ILE A 59 0.56 12.27 -12.20
C ILE A 59 1.84 13.01 -11.84
N ASN A 60 1.76 13.95 -10.89
CA ASN A 60 2.96 14.52 -10.29
C ASN A 60 3.55 13.52 -9.28
N LEU A 61 4.38 12.61 -9.80
CA LEU A 61 5.00 11.54 -9.01
C LEU A 61 5.78 12.10 -7.81
N LYS A 62 6.47 13.24 -7.98
CA LYS A 62 7.24 13.86 -6.89
C LYS A 62 6.33 14.28 -5.73
N ALA A 63 5.20 14.91 -6.03
CA ALA A 63 4.23 15.31 -5.00
C ALA A 63 3.61 14.09 -4.29
N LYS A 64 3.27 13.05 -5.05
CA LYS A 64 2.72 11.81 -4.48
C LYS A 64 3.69 11.07 -3.57
N LEU A 65 4.94 10.93 -4.00
CA LEU A 65 5.99 10.32 -3.17
C LEU A 65 6.25 11.15 -1.92
N LEU A 66 6.26 12.48 -2.04
CA LEU A 66 6.44 13.37 -0.89
C LEU A 66 5.30 13.25 0.12
N GLN A 67 4.06 13.15 -0.35
CA GLN A 67 2.88 12.93 0.49
C GLN A 67 2.97 11.58 1.24
N GLN A 68 3.30 10.51 0.53
CA GLN A 68 3.49 9.20 1.14
C GLN A 68 4.63 9.21 2.17
N GLU A 69 5.74 9.87 1.86
CA GLU A 69 6.87 10.00 2.79
C GLU A 69 6.46 10.76 4.06
N TRP A 70 5.73 11.87 3.94
CA TRP A 70 5.21 12.60 5.09
C TRP A 70 4.29 11.73 5.95
N GLU A 71 3.44 10.92 5.34
CA GLU A 71 2.56 10.01 6.06
C GLU A 71 3.35 9.00 6.91
N TYR A 72 4.41 8.41 6.36
CA TYR A 72 5.27 7.51 7.13
C TYR A 72 6.06 8.24 8.22
N VAL A 73 6.59 9.43 7.92
CA VAL A 73 7.36 10.23 8.88
C VAL A 73 6.50 10.67 10.07
N SER A 74 5.28 11.17 9.81
CA SER A 74 4.34 11.57 10.86
C SER A 74 3.90 10.39 11.72
N ARG A 75 3.63 9.22 11.11
CA ARG A 75 3.35 7.97 11.84
C ARG A 75 4.52 7.53 12.71
N ALA A 76 5.74 7.61 12.19
CA ALA A 76 6.95 7.27 12.93
C ALA A 76 7.19 8.22 14.11
N LEU A 77 6.98 9.53 13.91
CA LEU A 77 7.09 10.54 14.98
C LEU A 77 6.05 10.32 16.09
N ARG A 78 4.80 9.99 15.73
CA ARG A 78 3.75 9.66 16.70
C ARG A 78 4.07 8.37 17.47
N ALA A 79 4.56 7.34 16.79
CA ALA A 79 4.98 6.09 17.42
C ALA A 79 6.21 6.27 18.33
N ALA A 80 7.04 7.26 18.04
CA ALA A 80 8.25 7.60 18.76
C ALA A 80 8.07 8.68 19.85
N ASP A 81 6.84 9.14 20.10
CA ASP A 81 6.53 10.23 21.04
C ASP A 81 7.38 11.49 20.79
N GLY A 82 7.56 11.85 19.52
CA GLY A 82 8.36 13.01 19.10
C GLY A 82 9.88 12.80 19.10
N ASN A 83 10.38 11.64 19.53
CA ASN A 83 11.81 11.34 19.46
C ASN A 83 12.25 11.06 18.01
N ARG A 84 13.12 11.93 17.49
CA ARG A 84 13.57 11.89 16.10
C ARG A 84 14.53 10.74 15.80
N GLU A 85 15.29 10.27 16.77
CA GLU A 85 16.24 9.16 16.57
C GLU A 85 15.53 7.81 16.49
N THR A 86 14.55 7.60 17.37
CA THR A 86 13.71 6.40 17.33
C THR A 86 12.80 6.40 16.09
N ALA A 87 12.24 7.54 15.70
CA ALA A 87 11.50 7.66 14.44
C ALA A 87 12.37 7.34 13.21
N ALA A 88 13.61 7.84 13.18
CA ALA A 88 14.56 7.53 12.11
C ALA A 88 14.89 6.02 12.08
N SER A 89 15.08 5.41 13.25
CA SER A 89 15.34 3.97 13.36
C SER A 89 14.16 3.13 12.87
N LEU A 90 12.92 3.53 13.12
CA LEU A 90 11.72 2.84 12.63
C LEU A 90 11.60 2.89 11.11
N LEU A 91 12.05 3.99 10.49
CA LEU A 91 12.07 4.17 9.04
C LEU A 91 13.32 3.57 8.38
N GLY A 92 14.26 3.02 9.16
CA GLY A 92 15.50 2.44 8.64
C GLY A 92 16.48 3.47 8.08
N VAL A 93 16.40 4.73 8.51
CA VAL A 93 17.28 5.82 8.05
C VAL A 93 18.14 6.34 9.21
N THR A 94 19.27 6.97 8.87
CA THR A 94 20.12 7.60 9.89
C THR A 94 19.48 8.88 10.41
N GLY A 95 19.68 9.21 11.69
CA GLY A 95 19.14 10.43 12.29
C GLY A 95 19.63 11.74 11.62
N HIS A 96 20.80 11.72 10.97
CA HIS A 96 21.27 12.86 10.17
C HIS A 96 20.44 13.02 8.88
N ALA A 97 20.24 11.93 8.12
CA ALA A 97 19.43 11.93 6.91
C ALA A 97 17.97 12.33 7.21
N PHE A 98 17.42 11.83 8.32
CA PHE A 98 16.07 12.16 8.78
C PHE A 98 15.91 13.65 9.08
N ARG A 99 16.83 14.24 9.87
CA ARG A 99 16.80 15.68 10.17
C ARG A 99 16.97 16.55 8.92
N LYS A 100 17.81 16.11 7.97
CA LYS A 100 18.00 16.80 6.69
C LYS A 100 16.72 16.77 5.85
N ALA A 101 16.08 15.60 5.72
CA ALA A 101 14.82 15.45 5.01
C ALA A 101 13.70 16.31 5.62
N LEU A 102 13.60 16.36 6.96
CA LEU A 102 12.66 17.23 7.66
C LEU A 102 12.87 18.71 7.33
N ARG A 103 14.11 19.18 7.30
CA ARG A 103 14.43 20.60 7.05
C ARG A 103 14.26 21.00 5.58
N GLU A 104 14.68 20.15 4.65
CA GLU A 104 14.78 20.53 3.23
C GLU A 104 13.53 20.17 2.43
N ARG A 105 12.93 19.01 2.71
CA ARG A 105 11.87 18.44 1.86
C ARG A 105 10.49 18.49 2.51
N LEU A 106 10.44 18.31 3.83
CA LEU A 106 9.19 18.24 4.60
C LEU A 106 8.91 19.51 5.41
N SER A 107 9.70 20.57 5.25
CA SER A 107 9.52 21.83 5.99
C SER A 107 8.11 22.40 5.82
N ALA A 108 7.59 22.39 4.59
CA ALA A 108 6.24 22.84 4.28
C ALA A 108 5.14 22.10 5.07
N PHE A 109 5.35 20.82 5.40
CA PHE A 109 4.37 20.02 6.14
C PHE A 109 4.53 20.11 7.66
N ILE A 110 5.71 20.49 8.14
CA ILE A 110 5.97 20.68 9.58
C ILE A 110 5.35 21.98 10.08
N ASP A 111 5.35 23.03 9.25
CA ASP A 111 4.77 24.32 9.63
C ASP A 111 3.24 24.24 9.71
N GLU A 112 2.56 23.52 8.80
CA GLU A 112 1.10 23.26 8.88
C GLU A 112 0.69 22.48 10.14
N GLY A 113 1.51 21.53 10.61
CA GLY A 113 1.16 20.70 11.77
C GLY A 113 1.30 21.39 13.13
N LYS A 114 1.82 22.62 13.19
CA LYS A 114 1.92 23.41 14.44
C LYS A 114 0.74 24.34 14.67
N ASP A 115 -0.05 24.60 13.63
CA ASP A 115 -1.16 25.56 13.70
C ASP A 115 -2.47 24.92 14.19
N ASP A 116 -2.53 23.58 14.25
CA ASP A 116 -3.70 22.81 14.70
C ASP A 116 -3.79 22.61 16.24
N GLU A 117 -2.86 23.18 17.02
CA GLU A 117 -2.84 23.10 18.51
C GLU A 117 -3.03 24.48 19.20
N MET A 118 -3.97 25.32 18.73
CA MET A 118 -4.45 26.51 19.47
C MET A 118 -5.94 26.49 19.77
#